data_AF-A0A497GPE9-F1
#
_entry.id   AF-A0A497GPE9-F1
#
_cell.length_a   1.000
_cell.length_b   1.000
_cell.length_c   1.000
_cell.angle_alpha   90.00
_cell.angle_beta   90.00
_cell.angle_gamma   90.00
#
_symmetry.space_group_name_H-M   'P 1'
#
loop_
_entity.id
_entity.type
_entity.pdbx_description
1 polymer ?
#
loop_
_entity_poly.entity_id
_entity_poly.type
_entity_poly.pdbx_seq_one_letter_code
_entity_poly.pdbx_strand_id
1 'polypeptide(L)'
;MLMIESLISYITLIAYIVALGIILSLIYSIAEWFSKDRVIKLFEGRKVVAILNKEGYYGKLLVPPRSGGGFEILFELKSIENPQALISFLLRGYKETKDMKFLEEAKRVMMRLKERRVLDEQISLENIEVHPWSEPSLVSRKVYPSEIKDLHVIAIFSDKLDEKERALRRRELRRLYKPSLLSRTKRRIYNALAYVKDKISGTITSTTTSLLSAASTISPEVRKAFLDLEKKAIATMGALYDALLENSIGSLITLKVQEPSGEIRYYQGILREYSNYYIAVYDVDYKLVMVTKFKERNRLKGYPQPAFKVHAFRMVEEEHLIVKDIHRYEDAMRISIQNVYDDFVKIRTIVIDGKSVKVDKVLEPGGLLDLSTDSVLGELDMTIYYEISKKADVIWPRAKVQVVGLGDYPSAMFEYASRLRI
;
A
#
# COMPACT_ATOMS: atom_id res chain seq x y z
N MET A 1 -25.54 41.51 48.77
CA MET A 1 -24.21 41.75 48.15
C MET A 1 -23.48 40.43 47.88
N LEU A 2 -23.17 39.63 48.90
CA LEU A 2 -22.54 38.29 48.77
C LEU A 2 -23.23 37.33 47.79
N MET A 3 -24.57 37.36 47.72
CA MET A 3 -25.34 36.48 46.83
C MET A 3 -25.30 36.90 45.34
N ILE A 4 -25.03 38.18 45.07
CA ILE A 4 -24.92 38.71 43.70
C ILE A 4 -23.50 38.43 43.18
N GLU A 5 -22.49 38.56 44.02
CA GLU A 5 -21.10 38.20 43.70
C GLU A 5 -20.96 36.70 43.42
N SER A 6 -21.62 35.83 44.22
CA SER A 6 -21.62 34.40 43.95
C SER A 6 -22.30 34.06 42.63
N LEU A 7 -23.45 34.69 42.33
CA LEU A 7 -24.17 34.50 41.07
C LEU A 7 -23.32 34.94 39.86
N ILE A 8 -22.64 36.08 39.94
CA ILE A 8 -21.72 36.57 38.89
C ILE A 8 -20.56 35.59 38.70
N SER A 9 -19.99 35.07 39.79
CA SER A 9 -18.93 34.06 39.73
C SER A 9 -19.39 32.78 39.02
N TYR A 10 -20.58 32.27 39.33
CA TYR A 10 -21.15 31.10 38.64
C TYR A 10 -21.43 31.35 37.16
N ILE A 11 -21.98 32.53 36.81
CA ILE A 11 -22.21 32.90 35.40
C ILE A 11 -20.88 33.00 34.64
N THR A 12 -19.85 33.57 35.27
CA THR A 12 -18.51 33.69 34.68
C THR A 12 -17.87 32.31 34.49
N LEU A 13 -18.01 31.40 35.45
CA LEU A 13 -17.57 30.02 35.35
C LEU A 13 -18.26 29.28 34.20
N ILE A 14 -19.59 29.41 34.08
CA ILE A 14 -20.37 28.81 32.98
C ILE A 14 -19.91 29.38 31.63
N ALA A 15 -19.69 30.69 31.55
CA ALA A 15 -19.18 31.33 30.33
C ALA A 15 -17.80 30.79 29.93
N TYR A 16 -16.89 30.58 30.88
CA TYR A 16 -15.59 29.95 30.62
C TYR A 16 -15.72 28.50 30.14
N ILE A 17 -16.61 27.70 30.73
CA ILE A 17 -16.85 26.30 30.31
C ILE A 17 -17.42 26.26 28.89
N VAL A 18 -18.39 27.13 28.58
CA VAL A 18 -18.98 27.22 27.23
C VAL A 18 -17.94 27.67 26.20
N ALA A 19 -17.14 28.70 26.52
CA ALA A 19 -16.06 29.16 25.66
C ALA A 19 -15.02 28.06 25.39
N LEU A 20 -14.62 27.32 26.44
CA LEU A 20 -13.73 26.17 26.32
C LEU A 20 -14.34 25.07 25.43
N GLY A 21 -15.63 24.77 25.60
CA GLY A 21 -16.35 23.79 24.77
C GLY A 21 -16.41 24.17 23.30
N ILE A 22 -16.64 25.46 22.99
CA ILE A 22 -16.63 25.98 21.62
C ILE A 22 -15.23 25.88 21.01
N ILE A 23 -14.19 26.26 21.76
CA ILE A 23 -12.79 26.17 21.31
C ILE A 23 -12.41 24.71 21.05
N LEU A 24 -12.75 23.78 21.95
CA LEU A 24 -12.50 22.35 21.78
C LEU A 24 -13.25 21.77 20.57
N SER A 25 -14.51 22.18 20.36
CA SER A 25 -15.31 21.78 19.20
C SER A 25 -14.67 22.25 17.89
N LEU A 26 -14.24 23.52 17.83
CA LEU A 26 -13.51 24.08 16.68
C LEU A 26 -12.20 23.32 16.41
N ILE A 27 -11.42 23.04 17.46
CA ILE A 27 -10.18 22.25 17.34
C ILE A 27 -10.49 20.84 16.84
N TYR A 28 -11.55 20.20 17.34
CA TYR A 28 -11.96 18.86 16.92
C TYR A 28 -12.43 18.84 15.46
N SER A 29 -13.26 19.80 15.03
CA SER A 29 -13.70 19.93 13.63
C SER A 29 -12.52 20.19 12.68
N ILE A 30 -11.53 20.99 13.10
CA ILE A 30 -10.29 21.19 12.33
C ILE A 30 -9.45 19.89 12.30
N ALA A 31 -9.39 19.16 13.42
CA ALA A 31 -8.71 17.86 13.50
C ALA A 31 -9.36 16.80 12.58
N GLU A 32 -10.67 16.90 12.34
CA GLU A 32 -11.39 16.02 11.40
C GLU A 32 -11.02 16.28 9.93
N TRP A 33 -10.64 17.50 9.55
CA TRP A 33 -10.08 17.77 8.22
C TRP A 33 -8.74 17.03 8.00
N PHE A 34 -8.10 16.58 9.08
CA PHE A 34 -6.92 15.72 9.10
C PHE A 34 -7.25 14.24 9.37
N SER A 35 -8.50 13.83 9.14
CA SER A 35 -8.97 12.45 9.39
C SER A 35 -8.43 11.41 8.39
N LYS A 36 -7.86 11.85 7.26
CA LYS A 36 -7.15 10.96 6.33
C LYS A 36 -5.69 10.86 6.73
N ASP A 37 -5.13 9.66 6.66
CA ASP A 37 -3.70 9.47 6.88
C ASP A 37 -2.89 10.24 5.82
N ARG A 38 -1.91 11.03 6.29
CA ARG A 38 -1.15 11.96 5.45
C ARG A 38 -0.25 11.27 4.43
N VAL A 39 0.17 10.03 4.70
CA VAL A 39 1.06 9.26 3.82
C VAL A 39 0.25 8.62 2.72
N ILE A 40 -0.81 7.89 3.06
CA ILE A 40 -1.61 7.18 2.06
C ILE A 40 -2.36 8.14 1.13
N LYS A 41 -2.71 9.33 1.64
CA LYS A 41 -3.28 10.42 0.84
C LYS A 41 -2.37 10.86 -0.32
N LEU A 42 -1.05 10.64 -0.24
CA LEU A 42 -0.13 10.96 -1.35
C LEU A 42 -0.43 10.15 -2.60
N PHE A 43 -0.96 8.93 -2.45
CA PHE A 43 -1.29 8.03 -3.55
C PHE A 43 -2.79 8.06 -3.89
N GLU A 44 -3.60 8.86 -3.17
CA GLU A 44 -5.03 8.98 -3.42
C GLU A 44 -5.30 9.42 -4.87
N GLY A 45 -6.20 8.67 -5.53
CA GLY A 45 -6.58 8.91 -6.91
C GLY A 45 -5.59 8.38 -7.96
N ARG A 46 -4.46 7.80 -7.57
CA ARG A 46 -3.49 7.20 -8.49
C ARG A 46 -3.72 5.69 -8.63
N LYS A 47 -3.23 5.11 -9.73
CA LYS A 47 -3.21 3.66 -9.91
C LYS A 47 -2.06 3.06 -9.12
N VAL A 48 -2.37 2.11 -8.25
CA VAL A 48 -1.41 1.47 -7.34
C VAL A 48 -1.54 -0.05 -7.45
N VAL A 49 -0.47 -0.74 -7.08
CA VAL A 49 -0.51 -2.17 -6.71
C VAL A 49 -0.36 -2.24 -5.20
N ALA A 50 -1.34 -2.79 -4.49
CA ALA A 50 -1.18 -3.12 -3.08
C ALA A 50 -1.03 -4.63 -2.90
N ILE A 51 -0.02 -5.05 -2.14
CA ILE A 51 0.20 -6.46 -1.82
C ILE A 51 -0.24 -6.68 -0.38
N LEU A 52 -1.29 -7.48 -0.19
CA LEU A 52 -1.77 -7.94 1.10
C LEU A 52 -1.55 -9.45 1.20
N ASN A 53 -0.86 -9.91 2.24
CA ASN A 53 -0.40 -11.29 2.37
C ASN A 53 0.35 -11.76 1.10
N LYS A 54 -0.23 -12.70 0.35
CA LYS A 54 0.30 -13.25 -0.92
C LYS A 54 -0.60 -12.90 -2.11
N GLU A 55 -1.39 -11.84 -1.98
CA GLU A 55 -2.31 -11.35 -2.99
C GLU A 55 -1.99 -9.89 -3.35
N GLY A 56 -1.83 -9.62 -4.64
CA GLY A 56 -1.68 -8.26 -5.16
C GLY A 56 -2.99 -7.76 -5.76
N TYR A 57 -3.35 -6.51 -5.48
CA TYR A 57 -4.55 -5.84 -5.97
C TYR A 57 -4.16 -4.59 -6.74
N TYR A 58 -4.60 -4.48 -7.99
CA TYR A 58 -4.32 -3.31 -8.84
C TYR A 58 -5.55 -2.47 -9.10
N GLY A 59 -5.42 -1.16 -8.93
CA GLY A 59 -6.52 -0.24 -9.17
C GLY A 59 -6.26 1.17 -8.66
N LYS A 60 -7.29 2.01 -8.70
CA LYS A 60 -7.24 3.39 -8.21
C LYS A 60 -7.40 3.41 -6.69
N LEU A 61 -6.44 4.00 -5.99
CA LEU A 61 -6.47 4.11 -4.53
C LEU A 61 -7.45 5.21 -4.09
N LEU A 62 -8.37 4.88 -3.19
CA LEU A 62 -9.26 5.80 -2.50
C LEU A 62 -9.01 5.76 -1.01
N VAL A 63 -9.02 6.93 -0.37
CA VAL A 63 -8.80 7.06 1.06
C VAL A 63 -10.01 7.74 1.68
N PRO A 64 -10.98 6.97 2.22
CA PRO A 64 -12.13 7.56 2.90
C PRO A 64 -11.69 8.38 4.12
N PRO A 65 -12.37 9.50 4.43
CA PRO A 65 -12.14 10.20 5.70
C PRO A 65 -12.49 9.30 6.88
N ARG A 66 -11.81 9.48 8.01
CA ARG A 66 -11.99 8.70 9.25
C ARG A 66 -11.82 7.19 9.09
N SER A 67 -11.07 6.74 8.08
CA SER A 67 -10.83 5.33 7.82
C SER A 67 -9.81 4.68 8.77
N GLY A 68 -9.19 5.43 9.69
CA GLY A 68 -8.18 4.90 10.61
C GLY A 68 -6.92 4.38 9.90
N GLY A 69 -6.56 4.97 8.75
CA GLY A 69 -5.49 4.48 7.88
C GLY A 69 -5.98 3.51 6.80
N GLY A 70 -7.20 2.98 6.93
CA GLY A 70 -7.82 2.13 5.91
C GLY A 70 -8.02 2.84 4.57
N PHE A 71 -8.16 2.05 3.52
CA PHE A 71 -8.25 2.54 2.14
C PHE A 71 -9.03 1.56 1.27
N GLU A 72 -9.28 1.94 0.03
CA GLU A 72 -9.96 1.10 -0.95
C GLU A 72 -9.23 1.14 -2.29
N ILE A 73 -9.12 0.00 -2.95
CA ILE A 73 -8.58 -0.11 -4.30
C ILE A 73 -9.74 -0.40 -5.23
N LEU A 74 -10.12 0.59 -6.03
CA LEU A 74 -11.11 0.41 -7.09
C LEU A 74 -10.46 -0.24 -8.30
N PHE A 75 -10.93 -1.43 -8.69
CA PHE A 75 -10.40 -2.11 -9.86
C PHE A 75 -10.77 -1.37 -11.14
N GLU A 76 -9.97 -1.56 -12.19
CA GLU A 76 -10.37 -1.10 -13.52
C GLU A 76 -11.54 -1.95 -14.04
N LEU A 77 -12.40 -1.37 -14.89
CA LEU A 77 -13.53 -2.10 -15.50
C LEU A 77 -13.12 -3.41 -16.18
N LYS A 78 -11.90 -3.47 -16.74
CA LYS A 78 -11.34 -4.66 -17.40
C LYS A 78 -10.94 -5.79 -16.45
N SER A 79 -10.99 -5.49 -15.16
CA SER A 79 -10.43 -6.28 -14.08
C SER A 79 -11.47 -6.59 -13.00
N ILE A 80 -12.77 -6.35 -13.29
CA ILE A 80 -13.87 -6.70 -12.41
C ILE A 80 -13.95 -8.23 -12.32
N GLU A 81 -14.02 -8.73 -11.10
CA GLU A 81 -14.25 -10.16 -10.86
C GLU A 81 -15.74 -10.44 -10.92
N ASN A 82 -16.10 -11.51 -11.63
CA ASN A 82 -17.47 -11.92 -11.88
C ASN A 82 -18.41 -10.77 -12.36
N PRO A 83 -18.18 -10.21 -13.56
CA PRO A 83 -18.99 -9.12 -14.11
C PRO A 83 -20.47 -9.50 -14.33
N GLN A 84 -20.76 -10.78 -14.58
CA GLN A 84 -22.13 -11.27 -14.74
C GLN A 84 -22.91 -11.18 -13.41
N ALA A 85 -22.27 -11.50 -12.28
CA ALA A 85 -22.89 -11.38 -10.96
C ALA A 85 -23.26 -9.93 -10.62
N LEU A 86 -22.48 -8.95 -11.08
CA LEU A 86 -22.80 -7.52 -10.88
C LEU A 86 -24.11 -7.15 -11.61
N ILE A 87 -24.25 -7.58 -12.87
CA ILE A 87 -25.44 -7.32 -13.67
C ILE A 87 -26.63 -8.09 -13.08
N SER A 88 -26.44 -9.34 -12.67
CA SER A 88 -27.49 -10.18 -12.09
C SER A 88 -28.04 -9.59 -10.79
N PHE A 89 -27.17 -9.00 -9.96
CA PHE A 89 -27.56 -8.29 -8.74
C PHE A 89 -28.44 -7.06 -9.04
N LEU A 90 -28.06 -6.23 -10.02
CA LEU A 90 -28.86 -5.08 -10.43
C LEU A 90 -30.22 -5.52 -11.00
N LEU A 91 -30.26 -6.57 -11.82
CA LEU A 91 -31.51 -7.13 -12.34
C LEU A 91 -32.40 -7.69 -11.22
N ARG A 92 -31.81 -8.30 -10.18
CA ARG A 92 -32.56 -8.75 -8.99
C ARG A 92 -33.18 -7.56 -8.24
N GLY A 93 -32.40 -6.49 -8.02
CA GLY A 93 -32.89 -5.25 -7.41
C GLY A 93 -34.07 -4.66 -8.17
N TYR A 94 -34.02 -4.64 -9.51
CA TYR A 94 -35.17 -4.24 -10.33
C TYR A 94 -36.37 -5.19 -10.18
N LYS A 95 -36.14 -6.51 -10.19
CA LYS A 95 -37.23 -7.51 -10.06
C LYS A 95 -38.01 -7.34 -8.75
N GLU A 96 -37.29 -7.09 -7.65
CA GLU A 96 -37.83 -6.92 -6.29
C GLU A 96 -38.50 -5.56 -6.10
N THR A 97 -37.87 -4.48 -6.56
CA THR A 97 -38.33 -3.10 -6.26
C THR A 97 -39.18 -2.46 -7.35
N LYS A 98 -39.09 -2.97 -8.59
CA LYS A 98 -39.58 -2.32 -9.83
C LYS A 98 -39.00 -0.93 -10.10
N ASP A 99 -37.91 -0.54 -9.42
CA ASP A 99 -37.24 0.74 -9.65
C ASP A 99 -36.37 0.68 -10.92
N MET A 100 -36.75 1.48 -11.92
CA MET A 100 -36.10 1.57 -13.23
C MET A 100 -34.62 1.94 -13.15
N LYS A 101 -34.17 2.60 -12.08
CA LYS A 101 -32.75 2.95 -11.88
C LYS A 101 -31.84 1.71 -11.90
N PHE A 102 -32.29 0.60 -11.33
CA PHE A 102 -31.53 -0.65 -11.35
C PHE A 102 -31.41 -1.23 -12.76
N LEU A 103 -32.49 -1.18 -13.55
CA LEU A 103 -32.49 -1.68 -14.92
C LEU A 103 -31.63 -0.80 -15.84
N GLU A 104 -31.70 0.52 -15.68
CA GLU A 104 -30.87 1.46 -16.43
C GLU A 104 -29.38 1.29 -16.10
N GLU A 105 -29.04 1.13 -14.82
CA GLU A 105 -27.65 0.89 -14.42
C GLU A 105 -27.15 -0.46 -14.92
N ALA A 106 -27.97 -1.52 -14.89
CA ALA A 106 -27.63 -2.83 -15.45
C ALA A 106 -27.29 -2.72 -16.95
N LYS A 107 -28.13 -2.02 -17.73
CA LYS A 107 -27.89 -1.75 -19.16
C LYS A 107 -26.58 -0.98 -19.37
N ARG A 108 -26.36 0.08 -18.59
CA ARG A 108 -25.17 0.93 -18.67
C ARG A 108 -23.89 0.15 -18.36
N VAL A 109 -23.90 -0.65 -17.29
CA VAL A 109 -22.76 -1.48 -16.88
C VAL A 109 -22.48 -2.55 -17.95
N MET A 110 -23.51 -3.26 -18.42
CA MET A 110 -23.35 -4.27 -19.48
C MET A 110 -22.74 -3.69 -20.76
N MET A 111 -23.24 -2.54 -21.22
CA MET A 111 -22.71 -1.85 -22.40
C MET A 111 -21.21 -1.53 -22.24
N ARG A 112 -20.82 -0.92 -21.11
CA ARG A 112 -19.41 -0.59 -20.83
C ARG A 112 -18.50 -1.81 -20.72
N LEU A 113 -19.01 -2.93 -20.21
CA LEU A 113 -18.27 -4.18 -20.10
C LEU A 113 -18.06 -4.83 -21.47
N LYS A 114 -19.08 -4.79 -22.35
CA LYS A 114 -18.97 -5.24 -23.75
C LYS A 114 -17.99 -4.39 -24.56
N GLU A 115 -18.10 -3.06 -24.47
CA GLU A 115 -17.16 -2.12 -25.13
C GLU A 115 -15.70 -2.41 -24.80
N ARG A 116 -15.44 -2.89 -23.56
CA ARG A 116 -14.10 -3.22 -23.07
C ARG A 116 -13.71 -4.69 -23.26
N ARG A 117 -14.53 -5.48 -23.96
CA ARG A 117 -14.35 -6.92 -24.20
C ARG A 117 -14.17 -7.74 -22.91
N VAL A 118 -14.82 -7.31 -21.84
CA VAL A 118 -14.84 -7.99 -20.54
C VAL A 118 -15.98 -9.00 -20.48
N LEU A 119 -17.09 -8.66 -21.13
CA LEU A 119 -18.25 -9.49 -21.30
C LEU A 119 -18.40 -9.86 -22.77
N ASP A 120 -18.77 -11.10 -23.06
CA ASP A 120 -19.09 -11.54 -24.42
C ASP A 120 -20.25 -10.70 -24.99
N GLU A 121 -20.12 -10.32 -26.27
CA GLU A 121 -21.12 -9.55 -26.99
C GLU A 121 -22.46 -10.29 -27.10
N GLN A 122 -22.43 -11.62 -27.08
CA GLN A 122 -23.62 -12.49 -27.18
C GLN A 122 -24.46 -12.53 -25.89
N ILE A 123 -23.90 -12.13 -24.75
CA ILE A 123 -24.62 -12.15 -23.47
C ILE A 123 -25.67 -11.05 -23.46
N SER A 124 -26.95 -11.40 -23.33
CA SER A 124 -28.07 -10.46 -23.16
C SER A 124 -28.52 -10.42 -21.70
N LEU A 125 -29.34 -9.42 -21.34
CA LEU A 125 -29.86 -9.29 -19.97
C LEU A 125 -30.77 -10.46 -19.58
N GLU A 126 -31.43 -11.06 -20.56
CA GLU A 126 -32.35 -12.19 -20.41
C GLU A 126 -31.61 -13.50 -20.12
N ASN A 127 -30.37 -13.63 -20.62
CA ASN A 127 -29.55 -14.83 -20.54
C ASN A 127 -28.62 -14.85 -19.31
N ILE A 128 -28.66 -13.82 -18.45
CA ILE A 128 -27.86 -13.78 -17.23
C ILE A 128 -28.61 -14.53 -16.12
N GLU A 129 -28.12 -15.71 -15.79
CA GLU A 129 -28.67 -16.53 -14.71
C GLU A 129 -28.37 -15.93 -13.34
N VAL A 130 -29.39 -15.91 -12.49
CA VAL A 130 -29.34 -15.35 -11.13
C VAL A 130 -29.27 -16.52 -10.16
N HIS A 131 -28.07 -16.98 -9.83
CA HIS A 131 -27.91 -18.07 -8.86
C HIS A 131 -27.32 -17.55 -7.53
N PRO A 132 -27.95 -17.84 -6.37
CA PRO A 132 -27.45 -17.42 -5.05
C PRO A 132 -26.06 -17.95 -4.67
N TRP A 133 -25.60 -19.03 -5.31
CA TRP A 133 -24.30 -19.65 -5.02
C TRP A 133 -23.19 -19.20 -5.97
N SER A 134 -23.47 -18.29 -6.92
CA SER A 134 -22.42 -17.67 -7.72
C SER A 134 -21.53 -16.79 -6.83
N GLU A 135 -20.22 -16.78 -7.08
CA GLU A 135 -19.32 -15.86 -6.39
C GLU A 135 -19.78 -14.41 -6.58
N PRO A 136 -19.70 -13.56 -5.54
CA PRO A 136 -20.11 -12.17 -5.68
C PRO A 136 -19.19 -11.42 -6.66
N SER A 137 -19.71 -10.38 -7.30
CA SER A 137 -18.87 -9.49 -8.09
C SER A 137 -17.94 -8.69 -7.18
N LEU A 138 -16.65 -8.64 -7.51
CA LEU A 138 -15.68 -7.80 -6.80
C LEU A 138 -15.19 -6.70 -7.73
N VAL A 139 -15.60 -5.46 -7.42
CA VAL A 139 -15.22 -4.24 -8.16
C VAL A 139 -14.16 -3.42 -7.42
N SER A 140 -13.94 -3.73 -6.14
CA SER A 140 -12.96 -3.07 -5.31
C SER A 140 -12.52 -3.95 -4.13
N ARG A 141 -11.35 -3.64 -3.59
CA ARG A 141 -10.87 -4.20 -2.32
C ARG A 141 -10.75 -3.10 -1.27
N LYS A 142 -11.63 -3.11 -0.27
CA LYS A 142 -11.53 -2.26 0.93
C LYS A 142 -10.57 -2.90 1.92
N VAL A 143 -9.65 -2.14 2.50
CA VAL A 143 -8.68 -2.58 3.50
C VAL A 143 -8.98 -1.83 4.79
N TYR A 144 -9.43 -2.55 5.82
CA TYR A 144 -9.74 -1.96 7.12
C TYR A 144 -8.48 -1.80 7.99
N PRO A 145 -8.50 -0.95 9.02
CA PRO A 145 -7.37 -0.77 9.94
C PRO A 145 -6.82 -2.08 10.53
N SER A 146 -7.70 -3.05 10.82
CA SER A 146 -7.34 -4.37 11.34
C SER A 146 -6.54 -5.22 10.34
N GLU A 147 -6.65 -4.94 9.04
CA GLU A 147 -5.96 -5.64 7.95
C GLU A 147 -4.65 -4.95 7.53
N ILE A 148 -4.33 -3.77 8.09
CA ILE A 148 -3.07 -3.05 7.79
C ILE A 148 -1.85 -3.91 8.16
N LYS A 149 -1.96 -4.75 9.18
CA LYS A 149 -0.91 -5.71 9.57
C LYS A 149 -0.58 -6.71 8.45
N ASP A 150 -1.54 -7.01 7.58
CA ASP A 150 -1.41 -7.97 6.49
C ASP A 150 -0.93 -7.30 5.20
N LEU A 151 -1.03 -5.97 5.11
CA LEU A 151 -0.45 -5.18 4.03
C LEU A 151 1.08 -5.27 4.07
N HIS A 152 1.70 -5.52 2.93
CA HIS A 152 3.15 -5.50 2.77
C HIS A 152 3.61 -4.24 2.07
N VAL A 153 2.94 -3.84 1.00
CA VAL A 153 3.38 -2.68 0.21
C VAL A 153 2.22 -2.09 -0.59
N ILE A 154 2.25 -0.78 -0.83
CA ILE A 154 1.47 -0.10 -1.86
C ILE A 154 2.47 0.58 -2.79
N ALA A 155 2.53 0.19 -4.05
CA ALA A 155 3.53 0.66 -5.01
C ALA A 155 2.87 1.32 -6.22
N ILE A 156 3.49 2.41 -6.68
CA ILE A 156 3.25 3.02 -7.98
C ILE A 156 4.49 2.79 -8.83
N PHE A 157 4.38 1.91 -9.83
CA PHE A 157 5.49 1.64 -10.74
C PHE A 157 5.61 2.74 -11.81
N SER A 158 6.84 3.21 -12.03
CA SER A 158 7.13 4.36 -12.90
C SER A 158 6.79 4.11 -14.37
N ASP A 159 6.85 2.85 -14.81
CA ASP A 159 6.46 2.42 -16.16
C ASP A 159 4.95 2.54 -16.40
N LYS A 160 4.12 2.47 -15.35
CA LYS A 160 2.65 2.58 -15.44
C LYS A 160 2.11 3.99 -15.37
N LEU A 161 2.95 4.99 -15.09
CA LEU A 161 2.54 6.39 -15.03
C LEU A 161 2.30 6.96 -16.42
N ASP A 162 1.20 7.68 -16.59
CA ASP A 162 1.00 8.50 -17.79
C ASP A 162 1.90 9.75 -17.80
N GLU A 163 1.95 10.48 -18.91
CA GLU A 163 2.82 11.66 -19.01
C GLU A 163 2.48 12.77 -18.01
N LYS A 164 1.18 12.94 -17.70
CA LYS A 164 0.71 13.94 -16.73
C LYS A 164 1.14 13.55 -15.32
N GLU A 165 0.98 12.28 -14.95
CA GLU A 165 1.41 11.70 -13.68
C GLU A 165 2.93 11.77 -13.53
N ARG A 166 3.70 11.48 -14.59
CA ARG A 166 5.16 11.66 -14.59
C ARG A 166 5.56 13.11 -14.36
N ALA A 167 4.88 14.07 -15.00
CA ALA A 167 5.13 15.50 -14.78
C ALA A 167 4.82 15.94 -13.35
N LEU A 168 3.71 15.46 -12.78
CA LEU A 168 3.34 15.69 -11.38
C LEU A 168 4.38 15.09 -10.43
N ARG A 169 4.79 13.84 -10.64
CA ARG A 169 5.86 13.17 -9.86
C ARG A 169 7.16 13.97 -9.88
N ARG A 170 7.61 14.43 -11.05
CA ARG A 170 8.81 15.28 -11.18
C ARG A 170 8.70 16.58 -10.39
N ARG A 171 7.52 17.22 -10.40
CA ARG A 171 7.26 18.45 -9.63
C ARG A 171 7.28 18.18 -8.12
N GLU A 172 6.75 17.04 -7.69
CA GLU A 172 6.74 16.61 -6.29
C GLU A 172 8.16 16.33 -5.78
N LEU A 173 8.95 15.56 -6.54
CA LEU A 173 10.36 15.28 -6.21
C LEU A 173 11.19 16.57 -6.07
N ARG A 174 11.06 17.52 -7.00
CA ARG A 174 11.77 18.82 -6.91
C ARG A 174 11.43 19.59 -5.64
N ARG A 175 10.16 19.59 -5.24
CA ARG A 175 9.69 20.27 -4.01
C ARG A 175 10.14 19.55 -2.75
N LEU A 176 10.30 18.23 -2.83
CA LEU A 176 10.75 17.41 -1.71
C LEU A 176 12.22 17.71 -1.37
N TYR A 177 13.10 17.77 -2.38
CA TYR A 177 14.51 18.12 -2.17
C TYR A 177 14.75 19.58 -1.73
N LYS A 178 13.90 20.51 -2.17
CA LYS A 178 14.00 21.94 -1.82
C LYS A 178 12.67 22.44 -1.24
N PRO A 179 12.36 22.14 0.03
CA PRO A 179 11.11 22.55 0.64
C PRO A 179 11.06 24.06 0.81
N SER A 180 9.95 24.69 0.41
CA SER A 180 9.73 26.12 0.60
C SER A 180 9.47 26.47 2.07
N LEU A 181 9.70 27.73 2.46
CA LEU A 181 9.43 28.21 3.82
C LEU A 181 7.98 27.97 4.25
N LEU A 182 7.01 28.24 3.36
CA LEU A 182 5.59 27.96 3.60
C LEU A 182 5.31 26.47 3.85
N SER A 183 5.98 25.57 3.12
CA SER A 183 5.86 24.12 3.33
C SER A 183 6.37 23.71 4.71
N ARG A 184 7.47 24.32 5.16
CA ARG A 184 8.03 24.08 6.51
C ARG A 184 7.08 24.57 7.60
N THR A 185 6.52 25.77 7.46
CA THR A 185 5.55 26.32 8.43
C THR A 185 4.27 25.50 8.49
N LYS A 186 3.70 25.11 7.34
CA LYS A 186 2.53 24.24 7.28
C LYS A 186 2.78 22.91 7.99
N ARG A 187 3.98 22.33 7.83
CA ARG A 187 4.39 21.09 8.49
C ARG A 187 4.49 21.25 10.01
N ARG A 188 5.06 22.37 10.50
CA ARG A 188 5.08 22.70 11.93
C ARG A 188 3.68 22.83 12.53
N ILE A 189 2.78 23.54 11.84
CA ILE A 189 1.38 23.69 12.27
C ILE A 189 0.69 22.33 12.31
N TYR A 190 0.88 21.50 11.28
CA TYR A 190 0.33 20.14 11.25
C TYR A 190 0.79 19.31 12.44
N ASN A 191 2.11 19.29 12.71
CA ASN A 191 2.67 18.53 13.82
C ASN A 191 2.17 19.06 15.18
N ALA A 192 2.01 20.38 15.33
CA ALA A 192 1.43 20.99 16.52
C ALA A 192 -0.05 20.57 16.72
N LEU A 193 -0.86 20.60 15.65
CA LEU A 193 -2.27 20.18 15.71
C LEU A 193 -2.40 18.68 16.00
N ALA A 194 -1.56 17.84 15.40
CA ALA A 194 -1.52 16.41 15.68
C ALA A 194 -1.17 16.15 17.16
N TYR A 195 -0.15 16.84 17.68
CA TYR A 195 0.21 16.76 19.10
C TYR A 195 -0.92 17.22 20.03
N VAL A 196 -1.63 18.30 19.68
CA VAL A 196 -2.79 18.79 20.44
C VAL A 196 -3.93 17.77 20.42
N LYS A 197 -4.21 17.17 19.25
CA LYS A 197 -5.18 16.06 19.14
C LYS A 197 -4.82 14.92 20.10
N ASP A 198 -3.55 14.51 20.11
CA ASP A 198 -3.09 13.41 20.96
C ASP A 198 -3.18 13.74 22.45
N LYS A 199 -2.80 14.96 22.83
CA LYS A 199 -2.89 15.42 24.21
C LYS A 199 -4.34 15.55 24.64
N ILE A 200 -5.23 16.11 23.83
CA ILE A 200 -6.66 16.20 24.18
C ILE A 200 -7.28 14.80 24.33
N SER A 201 -7.03 13.89 23.40
CA SER A 201 -7.51 12.51 23.49
C SER A 201 -6.93 11.75 24.70
N GLY A 202 -5.67 11.99 25.08
CA GLY A 202 -5.06 11.40 26.27
C GLY A 202 -5.51 12.04 27.59
N THR A 203 -5.81 13.35 27.60
CA THR A 203 -6.15 14.09 28.82
C THR A 203 -7.62 13.93 29.18
N ILE A 204 -8.53 13.79 28.20
CA ILE A 204 -9.95 13.46 28.45
C ILE A 204 -10.05 12.18 29.29
N THR A 205 -9.22 11.17 28.98
CA THR A 205 -9.14 9.91 29.73
C THR A 205 -8.71 10.13 31.18
N SER A 206 -7.70 10.98 31.44
CA SER A 206 -7.19 11.26 32.80
C SER A 206 -8.11 12.14 33.66
N THR A 207 -8.82 13.11 33.06
CA THR A 207 -9.77 13.95 33.80
C THR A 207 -11.10 13.23 34.07
N THR A 208 -11.49 12.24 33.24
CA THR A 208 -12.58 11.34 33.62
C THR A 208 -12.17 10.40 34.74
N THR A 209 -10.91 9.96 34.85
CA THR A 209 -10.48 9.13 35.99
C THR A 209 -10.53 9.91 37.31
N SER A 210 -10.18 11.19 37.33
CA SER A 210 -10.32 12.04 38.53
C SER A 210 -11.76 12.41 38.86
N LEU A 211 -12.64 12.58 37.86
CA LEU A 211 -14.08 12.79 38.08
C LEU A 211 -14.85 11.50 38.45
N LEU A 212 -14.44 10.34 37.93
CA LEU A 212 -15.02 9.02 38.25
C LEU A 212 -14.50 8.45 39.57
N SER A 213 -13.30 8.86 40.02
CA SER A 213 -12.82 8.57 41.38
C SER A 213 -13.45 9.47 42.44
N ALA A 214 -14.00 10.62 42.05
CA ALA A 214 -14.86 11.44 42.90
C ALA A 214 -16.33 10.96 42.97
N ALA A 215 -16.75 10.01 42.13
CA ALA A 215 -18.09 9.40 42.14
C ALA A 215 -18.00 7.93 42.56
N SER A 216 -18.18 7.66 43.85
CA SER A 216 -18.14 6.33 44.49
C SER A 216 -19.28 5.36 44.09
N THR A 217 -20.00 5.60 42.99
CA THR A 217 -21.26 4.92 42.64
C THR A 217 -21.26 4.12 41.34
N ILE A 218 -20.11 3.87 40.71
CA ILE A 218 -20.07 3.14 39.42
C ILE A 218 -19.70 1.67 39.64
N SER A 219 -20.50 0.75 39.05
CA SER A 219 -20.37 -0.70 39.24
C SER A 219 -19.00 -1.24 38.80
N PRO A 220 -18.55 -2.36 39.40
CA PRO A 220 -17.29 -3.02 39.05
C PRO A 220 -17.19 -3.46 37.57
N GLU A 221 -18.30 -3.80 36.92
CA GLU A 221 -18.28 -4.19 35.49
C GLU A 221 -17.94 -3.03 34.56
N VAL A 222 -18.44 -1.82 34.86
CA VAL A 222 -18.16 -0.61 34.06
C VAL A 222 -16.69 -0.21 34.19
N ARG A 223 -16.11 -0.35 35.39
CA ARG A 223 -14.67 -0.14 35.61
C ARG A 223 -13.82 -1.12 34.80
N LYS A 224 -14.21 -2.40 34.74
CA LYS A 224 -13.49 -3.42 33.97
C LYS A 224 -13.59 -3.19 32.46
N ALA A 225 -14.77 -2.84 31.96
CA ALA A 225 -14.96 -2.47 30.55
C ALA A 225 -14.15 -1.23 30.14
N PHE A 226 -14.02 -0.24 31.03
CA PHE A 226 -13.19 0.95 30.79
C PHE A 226 -11.69 0.66 30.86
N LEU A 227 -11.22 -0.18 31.80
CA LEU A 227 -9.82 -0.60 31.88
C LEU A 227 -9.38 -1.42 30.66
N ASP A 228 -10.28 -2.23 30.09
CA ASP A 228 -10.01 -2.96 28.85
C ASP A 228 -10.02 -2.05 27.61
N LEU A 229 -10.82 -0.97 27.63
CA LEU A 229 -10.75 0.12 26.65
C LEU A 229 -9.45 0.92 26.77
N GLU A 230 -8.99 1.19 27.99
CA GLU A 230 -7.75 1.90 28.31
C GLU A 230 -6.52 1.08 27.88
N LYS A 231 -6.49 -0.23 28.16
CA LYS A 231 -5.44 -1.13 27.67
C LYS A 231 -5.40 -1.22 26.14
N LYS A 232 -6.56 -1.18 25.47
CA LYS A 232 -6.62 -1.11 23.99
C LYS A 232 -6.18 0.25 23.45
N ALA A 233 -6.46 1.34 24.16
CA ALA A 233 -6.03 2.69 23.79
C ALA A 233 -4.50 2.89 23.96
N ILE A 234 -3.93 2.39 25.05
CA ILE A 234 -2.49 2.49 25.36
C ILE A 234 -1.63 1.63 24.40
N ALA A 235 -2.16 0.51 23.90
CA ALA A 235 -1.45 -0.35 22.93
C ALA A 235 -1.29 0.29 21.53
N THR A 236 -1.91 1.44 21.25
CA THR A 236 -1.87 2.10 19.94
C THR A 236 -0.97 3.35 19.92
N MET A 237 -0.18 3.58 20.98
CA MET A 237 0.67 4.75 21.12
C MET A 237 2.05 4.57 20.46
N GLY A 238 2.08 4.53 19.12
CA GLY A 238 3.27 4.92 18.37
C GLY A 238 3.34 6.44 18.30
N ALA A 239 4.47 7.06 18.63
CA ALA A 239 4.63 8.51 18.57
C ALA A 239 4.30 9.03 17.14
N LEU A 240 3.35 9.98 17.04
CA LEU A 240 2.95 10.66 15.78
C LEU A 240 4.05 11.52 15.17
N TYR A 241 4.98 11.95 16.01
CA TYR A 241 6.18 12.69 15.62
C TYR A 241 7.41 11.83 15.91
N ASP A 242 8.24 11.64 14.88
CA ASP A 242 9.51 10.94 14.97
C ASP A 242 10.59 11.89 14.48
N ALA A 243 11.39 12.42 15.40
CA ALA A 243 12.38 13.46 15.10
C ALA A 243 13.43 12.99 14.09
N LEU A 244 13.78 11.70 14.10
CA LEU A 244 14.76 11.13 13.18
C LEU A 244 14.18 11.07 11.76
N LEU A 245 12.93 10.61 11.63
CA LEU A 245 12.25 10.57 10.35
C LEU A 245 11.95 11.98 9.82
N GLU A 246 11.54 12.90 10.69
CA GLU A 246 11.25 14.28 10.32
C GLU A 246 12.45 14.97 9.66
N ASN A 247 13.64 14.82 10.25
CA ASN A 247 14.88 15.39 9.72
C ASN A 247 15.38 14.68 8.46
N SER A 248 14.91 13.46 8.20
CA SER A 248 15.31 12.68 7.02
C SER A 248 14.41 12.91 5.80
N ILE A 249 13.36 13.73 5.92
CA ILE A 249 12.43 13.97 4.81
C ILE A 249 13.09 14.76 3.69
N GLY A 250 13.00 14.19 2.50
CA GLY A 250 13.66 14.67 1.28
C GLY A 250 15.11 14.27 1.14
N SER A 251 15.65 13.50 2.09
CA SER A 251 16.97 12.87 1.99
C SER A 251 16.86 11.45 1.42
N LEU A 252 17.96 10.98 0.84
CA LEU A 252 18.10 9.57 0.49
C LEU A 252 18.25 8.77 1.79
N ILE A 253 17.43 7.73 1.97
CA ILE A 253 17.43 6.88 3.16
C ILE A 253 17.65 5.42 2.79
N THR A 254 18.20 4.65 3.73
CA THR A 254 18.29 3.19 3.66
C THR A 254 17.25 2.57 4.58
N LEU A 255 16.44 1.67 4.01
CA LEU A 255 15.32 1.02 4.66
C LEU A 255 15.59 -0.47 4.80
N LYS A 256 15.24 -1.02 5.94
CA LYS A 256 15.17 -2.46 6.20
C LYS A 256 13.68 -2.85 6.21
N VAL A 257 13.28 -3.71 5.28
CA VAL A 257 11.88 -4.11 5.06
C VAL A 257 11.74 -5.61 5.30
N GLN A 258 10.65 -6.01 5.97
CA GLN A 258 10.25 -7.40 6.10
C GLN A 258 9.31 -7.80 4.95
N GLU A 259 9.77 -8.70 4.09
CA GLU A 259 9.00 -9.19 2.95
C GLU A 259 7.91 -10.21 3.37
N PRO A 260 6.92 -10.50 2.51
CA PRO A 260 5.93 -11.56 2.76
C PRO A 260 6.51 -12.95 3.03
N SER A 261 7.72 -13.23 2.52
CA SER A 261 8.45 -14.48 2.78
C SER A 261 9.08 -14.54 4.18
N GLY A 262 9.11 -13.44 4.92
CA GLY A 262 9.89 -13.29 6.15
C GLY A 262 11.35 -12.89 5.92
N GLU A 263 11.82 -12.84 4.67
CA GLU A 263 13.15 -12.35 4.30
C GLU A 263 13.26 -10.86 4.61
N ILE A 264 14.41 -10.45 5.17
CA ILE A 264 14.73 -9.04 5.39
C ILE A 264 15.44 -8.53 4.15
N ARG A 265 14.93 -7.43 3.57
CA ARG A 265 15.53 -6.77 2.42
C ARG A 265 15.89 -5.33 2.73
N TYR A 266 16.96 -4.88 2.06
CA TYR A 266 17.36 -3.49 2.07
C TYR A 266 16.95 -2.80 0.77
N TYR A 267 16.41 -1.60 0.94
CA TYR A 267 16.02 -0.70 -0.13
C TYR A 267 16.61 0.68 0.14
N GLN A 268 16.85 1.43 -0.93
CA GLN A 268 17.19 2.85 -0.87
C GLN A 268 16.12 3.64 -1.61
N GLY A 269 15.91 4.87 -1.17
CA GLY A 269 14.97 5.79 -1.79
C GLY A 269 14.83 7.08 -0.99
N ILE A 270 14.06 8.02 -1.51
CA ILE A 270 13.92 9.36 -0.93
C ILE A 270 12.74 9.36 0.04
N LEU A 271 12.96 9.70 1.31
CA LEU A 271 11.87 9.75 2.28
C LEU A 271 10.90 10.89 1.93
N ARG A 272 9.66 10.55 1.61
CA ARG A 272 8.64 11.54 1.23
C ARG A 272 7.86 12.05 2.44
N GLU A 273 7.31 11.12 3.22
CA GLU A 273 6.44 11.39 4.37
C GLU A 273 6.33 10.12 5.23
N TYR A 274 5.99 10.25 6.51
CA TYR A 274 5.71 9.12 7.40
C TYR A 274 4.47 9.40 8.25
N SER A 275 3.84 8.38 8.81
CA SER A 275 2.76 8.47 9.79
C SER A 275 2.90 7.32 10.79
N ASN A 276 1.91 7.18 11.69
CA ASN A 276 1.87 6.02 12.59
C ASN A 276 1.74 4.69 11.85
N TYR A 277 1.04 4.69 10.72
CA TYR A 277 0.70 3.47 9.99
C TYR A 277 1.63 3.22 8.82
N TYR A 278 2.21 4.27 8.22
CA TYR A 278 2.87 4.17 6.92
C TYR A 278 4.15 4.99 6.81
N ILE A 279 5.01 4.60 5.87
CA ILE A 279 6.12 5.40 5.37
C ILE A 279 6.06 5.45 3.85
N ALA A 280 6.12 6.63 3.26
CA ALA A 280 6.22 6.83 1.81
C ALA A 280 7.66 7.13 1.44
N VAL A 281 8.18 6.38 0.47
CA VAL A 281 9.54 6.49 -0.04
C VAL A 281 9.46 6.50 -1.55
N TYR A 282 10.05 7.52 -2.17
CA TYR A 282 10.04 7.68 -3.61
C TYR A 282 11.32 7.14 -4.22
N ASP A 283 11.23 6.76 -5.50
CA ASP A 283 12.37 6.34 -6.32
C ASP A 283 13.11 5.13 -5.74
N VAL A 284 12.34 4.10 -5.39
CA VAL A 284 12.84 2.82 -4.89
C VAL A 284 12.99 1.85 -6.06
N ASP A 285 14.14 1.18 -6.12
CA ASP A 285 14.34 -0.02 -6.95
C ASP A 285 13.66 -1.24 -6.30
N TYR A 286 12.35 -1.37 -6.53
CA TYR A 286 11.52 -2.38 -5.89
C TYR A 286 11.72 -3.74 -6.57
N LYS A 287 12.04 -4.76 -5.76
CA LYS A 287 12.45 -6.09 -6.23
C LYS A 287 11.25 -7.03 -6.27
N LEU A 288 10.79 -7.35 -7.47
CA LEU A 288 9.65 -8.23 -7.72
C LEU A 288 10.11 -9.65 -7.95
N VAL A 289 9.54 -10.60 -7.20
CA VAL A 289 9.78 -12.03 -7.42
C VAL A 289 8.86 -12.52 -8.53
N MET A 290 9.46 -13.05 -9.59
CA MET A 290 8.81 -13.55 -10.78
C MET A 290 9.04 -15.05 -10.91
N VAL A 291 8.10 -15.71 -11.57
CA VAL A 291 8.18 -17.10 -11.98
C VAL A 291 8.04 -17.16 -13.49
N THR A 292 8.84 -18.00 -14.13
CA THR A 292 8.62 -18.40 -15.52
C THR A 292 8.73 -19.92 -15.63
N LYS A 293 7.94 -20.50 -16.52
CA LYS A 293 7.96 -21.94 -16.79
C LYS A 293 8.27 -22.20 -18.25
N PHE A 294 9.15 -23.14 -18.48
CA PHE A 294 9.54 -23.62 -19.80
C PHE A 294 9.24 -25.11 -19.91
N LYS A 295 8.76 -25.48 -21.09
CA LYS A 295 8.73 -26.85 -21.56
C LYS A 295 9.68 -26.91 -22.76
N GLU A 296 10.79 -27.63 -22.62
CA GLU A 296 11.94 -27.53 -23.51
C GLU A 296 12.43 -26.07 -23.62
N ARG A 297 12.49 -25.53 -24.84
CA ARG A 297 12.83 -24.11 -25.10
C ARG A 297 11.61 -23.19 -25.05
N ASN A 298 10.40 -23.75 -25.07
CA ASN A 298 9.17 -23.00 -25.21
C ASN A 298 8.65 -22.55 -23.85
N ARG A 299 8.35 -21.26 -23.72
CA ARG A 299 7.72 -20.73 -22.51
C ARG A 299 6.25 -21.15 -22.47
N LEU A 300 5.77 -21.57 -21.30
CA LEU A 300 4.35 -21.87 -21.11
C LEU A 300 3.50 -20.60 -21.15
N LYS A 301 2.30 -20.70 -21.73
CA LYS A 301 1.34 -19.60 -21.81
C LYS A 301 0.96 -19.10 -20.40
N GLY A 302 0.89 -17.78 -20.22
CA GLY A 302 0.62 -17.14 -18.92
C GLY A 302 1.87 -16.90 -18.06
N TYR A 303 3.07 -17.20 -18.59
CA TYR A 303 4.34 -16.84 -17.98
C TYR A 303 5.12 -15.83 -18.86
N PRO A 304 5.95 -14.95 -18.27
CA PRO A 304 6.23 -14.83 -16.84
C PRO A 304 5.09 -14.20 -16.03
N GLN A 305 5.00 -14.54 -14.74
CA GLN A 305 4.06 -13.92 -13.82
C GLN A 305 4.67 -13.72 -12.42
N PRO A 306 4.15 -12.80 -11.60
CA PRO A 306 4.60 -12.65 -10.22
C PRO A 306 4.41 -13.93 -9.40
N ALA A 307 5.27 -14.17 -8.42
CA ALA A 307 5.19 -15.34 -7.53
C ALA A 307 4.02 -15.28 -6.52
N PHE A 308 3.24 -14.21 -6.54
CA PHE A 308 2.05 -14.01 -5.71
C PHE A 308 0.80 -13.98 -6.60
N LYS A 309 -0.35 -14.36 -6.05
CA LYS A 309 -1.62 -14.31 -6.80
C LYS A 309 -1.96 -12.86 -7.06
N VAL A 310 -2.30 -12.50 -8.29
CA VAL A 310 -2.65 -11.11 -8.59
C VAL A 310 -4.09 -10.99 -9.07
N HIS A 311 -4.81 -10.13 -8.37
CA HIS A 311 -6.16 -9.71 -8.67
C HIS A 311 -6.08 -8.40 -9.44
N ALA A 312 -6.84 -8.34 -10.53
CA ALA A 312 -6.98 -7.14 -11.37
C ALA A 312 -5.70 -6.61 -12.04
N PHE A 313 -4.55 -7.25 -11.87
CA PHE A 313 -3.26 -6.84 -12.42
C PHE A 313 -2.82 -7.79 -13.52
N ARG A 314 -2.40 -7.24 -14.66
CA ARG A 314 -1.54 -7.93 -15.60
C ARG A 314 -0.22 -7.17 -15.61
N MET A 315 0.86 -7.78 -15.12
CA MET A 315 2.16 -7.34 -15.61
C MET A 315 2.15 -7.55 -17.11
N VAL A 316 2.68 -6.59 -17.85
CA VAL A 316 2.91 -6.77 -19.28
C VAL A 316 3.74 -8.03 -19.43
N GLU A 317 3.40 -8.87 -20.42
CA GLU A 317 4.11 -10.10 -20.79
C GLU A 317 5.49 -9.75 -21.38
N GLU A 318 6.26 -8.93 -20.67
CA GLU A 318 7.64 -8.62 -21.00
C GLU A 318 8.43 -9.92 -20.84
N GLU A 319 9.13 -10.31 -21.90
CA GLU A 319 10.01 -11.45 -21.84
C GLU A 319 11.26 -11.06 -21.05
N HIS A 320 11.51 -11.73 -19.93
CA HIS A 320 12.71 -11.47 -19.13
C HIS A 320 13.81 -12.48 -19.42
N LEU A 321 13.45 -13.75 -19.60
CA LEU A 321 14.37 -14.86 -19.75
C LEU A 321 13.96 -15.72 -20.95
N ILE A 322 14.95 -16.28 -21.64
CA ILE A 322 14.77 -17.32 -22.66
C ILE A 322 15.72 -18.50 -22.41
N VAL A 323 15.35 -19.67 -22.89
CA VAL A 323 16.27 -20.82 -22.97
C VAL A 323 16.94 -20.77 -24.34
N LYS A 324 18.21 -20.37 -24.36
CA LYS A 324 18.98 -20.17 -25.60
C LYS A 324 19.38 -21.49 -26.22
N ASP A 325 19.94 -22.39 -25.41
CA ASP A 325 20.40 -23.69 -25.89
C ASP A 325 20.19 -24.79 -24.86
N ILE A 326 20.06 -26.01 -25.39
CA ILE A 326 19.92 -27.26 -24.65
C ILE A 326 20.79 -28.30 -25.36
N HIS A 327 21.83 -28.79 -24.68
CA HIS A 327 22.68 -29.88 -25.15
C HIS A 327 22.51 -31.10 -24.24
N ARG A 328 22.19 -32.25 -24.83
CA ARG A 328 22.05 -33.52 -24.12
C ARG A 328 23.29 -34.38 -24.39
N TYR A 329 23.90 -34.87 -23.33
CA TYR A 329 24.98 -35.86 -23.31
C TYR A 329 24.46 -37.16 -22.67
N GLU A 330 25.23 -38.24 -22.73
CA GLU A 330 24.79 -39.55 -22.19
C GLU A 330 24.38 -39.46 -20.71
N ASP A 331 25.21 -38.82 -19.87
CA ASP A 331 24.96 -38.72 -18.42
C ASP A 331 24.55 -37.31 -17.94
N ALA A 332 24.60 -36.30 -18.82
CA ALA A 332 24.41 -34.91 -18.43
C ALA A 332 23.62 -34.09 -19.45
N MET A 333 22.96 -33.06 -18.97
CA MET A 333 22.27 -32.07 -19.78
C MET A 333 22.83 -30.69 -19.45
N ARG A 334 23.20 -29.93 -20.49
CA ARG A 334 23.60 -28.53 -20.37
C ARG A 334 22.52 -27.61 -20.90
N ILE A 335 22.14 -26.62 -20.10
CA ILE A 335 21.08 -25.67 -20.43
C ILE A 335 21.64 -24.26 -20.32
N SER A 336 21.47 -23.45 -21.36
CA SER A 336 21.89 -22.06 -21.39
C SER A 336 20.68 -21.14 -21.32
N ILE A 337 20.60 -20.33 -20.29
CA ILE A 337 19.52 -19.38 -20.02
C ILE A 337 20.06 -17.98 -20.25
N GLN A 338 19.33 -17.18 -21.04
CA GLN A 338 19.72 -15.81 -21.36
C GLN A 338 18.77 -14.80 -20.75
N ASN A 339 19.33 -13.73 -20.20
CA ASN A 339 18.58 -12.52 -19.89
C ASN A 339 18.30 -11.71 -21.16
N VAL A 340 17.04 -11.61 -21.56
CA VAL A 340 16.58 -10.77 -22.68
C VAL A 340 15.90 -9.49 -22.22
N TYR A 341 15.80 -9.31 -20.90
CA TYR A 341 15.31 -8.07 -20.31
C TYR A 341 16.31 -6.92 -20.50
N ASP A 342 15.81 -5.70 -20.49
CA ASP A 342 16.60 -4.48 -20.62
C ASP A 342 17.29 -4.05 -19.31
N ASP A 343 17.11 -4.82 -18.24
CA ASP A 343 17.71 -4.59 -16.91
C ASP A 343 18.26 -5.89 -16.30
N PHE A 344 18.91 -5.77 -15.14
CA PHE A 344 19.46 -6.89 -14.39
C PHE A 344 18.36 -7.84 -13.90
N VAL A 345 18.63 -9.14 -14.03
CA VAL A 345 17.77 -10.23 -13.53
C VAL A 345 18.55 -11.08 -12.54
N LYS A 346 18.02 -11.27 -11.33
CA LYS A 346 18.62 -12.18 -10.34
C LYS A 346 17.90 -13.52 -10.34
N ILE A 347 18.56 -14.57 -10.82
CA ILE A 347 18.03 -15.94 -10.74
C ILE A 347 18.24 -16.46 -9.32
N ARG A 348 17.15 -16.81 -8.62
CA ARG A 348 17.19 -17.37 -7.25
C ARG A 348 17.34 -18.89 -7.29
N THR A 349 16.33 -19.53 -7.88
CA THR A 349 16.16 -20.97 -7.83
C THR A 349 15.63 -21.46 -9.16
N ILE A 350 16.17 -22.56 -9.64
CA ILE A 350 15.72 -23.25 -10.83
C ILE A 350 15.27 -24.64 -10.40
N VAL A 351 14.05 -25.02 -10.78
CA VAL A 351 13.50 -26.35 -10.56
C VAL A 351 13.45 -27.05 -11.90
N ILE A 352 14.18 -28.16 -12.04
CA ILE A 352 14.23 -29.01 -13.23
C ILE A 352 13.66 -30.37 -12.83
N ASP A 353 12.56 -30.77 -13.44
CA ASP A 353 11.89 -32.07 -13.19
C ASP A 353 11.71 -32.41 -11.70
N GLY A 354 11.34 -31.38 -10.91
CA GLY A 354 11.13 -31.49 -9.46
C GLY A 354 12.39 -31.35 -8.60
N LYS A 355 13.60 -31.41 -9.16
CA LYS A 355 14.85 -31.14 -8.45
C LYS A 355 15.11 -29.63 -8.40
N SER A 356 15.24 -29.08 -7.19
CA SER A 356 15.49 -27.65 -6.95
C SER A 356 16.98 -27.36 -6.83
N VAL A 357 17.48 -26.44 -7.65
CA VAL A 357 18.86 -25.94 -7.65
C VAL A 357 18.86 -24.46 -7.27
N LYS A 358 19.53 -24.12 -6.17
CA LYS A 358 19.74 -22.74 -5.75
C LYS A 358 20.92 -22.14 -6.52
N VAL A 359 20.69 -21.01 -7.18
CA VAL A 359 21.66 -20.37 -8.08
C VAL A 359 22.17 -19.05 -7.53
N ASP A 360 21.27 -18.16 -7.10
CA ASP A 360 21.58 -16.81 -6.59
C ASP A 360 22.55 -15.97 -7.48
N LYS A 361 22.43 -16.07 -8.81
CA LYS A 361 23.27 -15.34 -9.78
C LYS A 361 22.52 -14.15 -10.38
N VAL A 362 23.21 -13.01 -10.51
CA VAL A 362 22.70 -11.82 -11.23
C VAL A 362 23.18 -11.89 -12.68
N LEU A 363 22.27 -11.70 -13.62
CA LEU A 363 22.53 -11.58 -15.05
C LEU A 363 22.30 -10.13 -15.48
N GLU A 364 23.29 -9.54 -16.12
CA GLU A 364 23.13 -8.28 -16.85
C GLU A 364 22.31 -8.47 -18.14
N PRO A 365 21.82 -7.41 -18.79
CA PRO A 365 21.13 -7.51 -20.08
C PRO A 365 21.97 -8.28 -21.10
N GLY A 366 21.39 -9.31 -21.72
CA GLY A 366 22.07 -10.21 -22.64
C GLY A 366 22.94 -11.30 -22.01
N GLY A 367 23.14 -11.26 -20.69
CA GLY A 367 23.98 -12.21 -19.93
C GLY A 367 23.46 -13.65 -19.95
N LEU A 368 24.38 -14.60 -19.81
CA LEU A 368 24.11 -16.05 -19.88
C LEU A 368 24.36 -16.75 -18.54
N LEU A 369 23.52 -17.75 -18.27
CA LEU A 369 23.70 -18.74 -17.22
C LEU A 369 23.70 -20.12 -17.86
N ASP A 370 24.83 -20.80 -17.79
CA ASP A 370 24.94 -22.20 -18.17
C ASP A 370 24.80 -23.08 -16.93
N LEU A 371 23.95 -24.09 -17.02
CA LEU A 371 23.71 -25.08 -15.97
C LEU A 371 24.03 -26.47 -16.51
N SER A 372 24.58 -27.32 -15.65
CA SER A 372 24.72 -28.75 -15.92
C SER A 372 23.85 -29.51 -14.91
N THR A 373 23.04 -30.44 -15.40
CA THR A 373 22.19 -31.31 -14.59
C THR A 373 22.28 -32.75 -15.10
N ASP A 374 21.79 -33.72 -14.31
CA ASP A 374 21.75 -35.12 -14.72
C ASP A 374 20.89 -35.26 -15.99
N SER A 375 21.21 -36.24 -16.84
CA SER A 375 20.40 -36.51 -18.02
C SER A 375 18.94 -36.82 -17.64
N VAL A 376 18.01 -36.14 -18.29
CA VAL A 376 16.56 -36.32 -18.09
C VAL A 376 16.02 -37.19 -19.23
N LEU A 377 15.38 -38.31 -18.88
CA LEU A 377 14.65 -39.15 -19.82
C LEU A 377 13.27 -38.52 -20.10
N GLY A 378 13.18 -37.66 -21.13
CA GLY A 378 11.90 -37.09 -21.58
C GLY A 378 11.97 -35.62 -21.97
N GLU A 379 10.78 -35.00 -22.03
CA GLU A 379 10.67 -33.55 -22.23
C GLU A 379 11.09 -32.80 -20.96
N LEU A 380 11.94 -31.78 -21.10
CA LEU A 380 12.42 -30.99 -19.98
C LEU A 380 11.34 -30.04 -19.47
N ASP A 381 10.95 -30.17 -18.21
CA ASP A 381 10.11 -29.19 -17.52
C ASP A 381 10.95 -28.36 -16.53
N MET A 382 11.02 -27.05 -16.79
CA MET A 382 11.80 -26.11 -15.99
C MET A 382 10.93 -24.99 -15.42
N THR A 383 11.05 -24.75 -14.12
CA THR A 383 10.50 -23.57 -13.45
C THR A 383 11.63 -22.71 -12.90
N ILE A 384 11.70 -21.44 -13.30
CA ILE A 384 12.71 -20.48 -12.83
C ILE A 384 12.03 -19.46 -11.91
N TYR A 385 12.54 -19.35 -10.69
CA TYR A 385 12.24 -18.28 -9.75
C TYR A 385 13.35 -17.23 -9.81
N TYR A 386 12.98 -15.99 -10.12
CA TYR A 386 13.94 -14.91 -10.31
C TYR A 386 13.38 -13.58 -9.78
N GLU A 387 14.24 -12.58 -9.64
CA GLU A 387 13.88 -11.22 -9.28
C GLU A 387 14.17 -10.27 -10.43
N ILE A 388 13.27 -9.32 -10.64
CA ILE A 388 13.49 -8.13 -11.46
C ILE A 388 13.40 -6.89 -10.57
N SER A 389 14.11 -5.83 -10.94
CA SER A 389 13.93 -4.51 -10.34
C SER A 389 12.96 -3.68 -11.17
N LYS A 390 12.04 -2.97 -10.52
CA LYS A 390 11.22 -1.93 -11.15
C LYS A 390 11.24 -0.69 -10.28
N LYS A 391 11.49 0.47 -10.90
CA LYS A 391 11.45 1.77 -10.24
C LYS A 391 10.03 2.10 -9.77
N ALA A 392 9.85 2.28 -8.47
CA ALA A 392 8.56 2.52 -7.86
C ALA A 392 8.62 3.63 -6.80
N ASP A 393 7.51 4.36 -6.67
CA ASP A 393 7.23 5.08 -5.43
C ASP A 393 6.42 4.14 -4.53
N VAL A 394 6.83 4.00 -3.28
CA VAL A 394 6.38 2.92 -2.41
C VAL A 394 5.88 3.45 -1.08
N ILE A 395 4.77 2.90 -0.60
CA ILE A 395 4.29 3.04 0.77
C ILE A 395 4.40 1.68 1.46
N TRP A 396 5.14 1.64 2.56
CA TRP A 396 5.20 0.48 3.45
C TRP A 396 4.43 0.74 4.74
N PRO A 397 3.82 -0.29 5.35
CA PRO A 397 3.34 -0.17 6.72
C PRO A 397 4.50 0.00 7.68
N ARG A 398 4.39 0.96 8.61
CA ARG A 398 5.44 1.31 9.59
C ARG A 398 5.87 0.13 10.47
N ALA A 399 4.98 -0.85 10.66
CA ALA A 399 5.27 -2.07 11.42
C ALA A 399 6.23 -3.04 10.69
N LYS A 400 6.39 -2.95 9.37
CA LYS A 400 7.20 -3.86 8.54
C LYS A 400 8.47 -3.23 8.00
N VAL A 401 8.79 -2.01 8.43
CA VAL A 401 9.90 -1.23 7.88
C VAL A 401 10.60 -0.41 8.96
N GLN A 402 11.92 -0.37 8.86
CA GLN A 402 12.77 0.43 9.72
C GLN A 402 13.71 1.27 8.85
N VAL A 403 13.76 2.57 9.11
CA VAL A 403 14.80 3.44 8.54
C VAL A 403 16.08 3.22 9.33
N VAL A 404 17.13 2.73 8.66
CA VAL A 404 18.41 2.36 9.30
C VAL A 404 19.38 3.54 9.30
N GLY A 405 19.31 4.40 8.29
CA GLY A 405 20.18 5.57 8.19
C GLY A 405 19.98 6.33 6.88
N LEU A 406 20.79 7.38 6.69
CA LEU A 406 20.87 8.12 5.43
C LEU A 406 21.63 7.28 4.39
N GLY A 407 21.18 7.34 3.15
CA GLY A 407 21.89 6.82 1.99
C GLY A 407 22.74 7.90 1.29
N ASP A 408 22.56 9.17 1.65
CA ASP A 408 23.37 10.29 1.19
C ASP A 408 24.29 10.83 2.30
N TYR A 409 25.31 11.55 1.86
CA TYR A 409 26.17 12.29 2.77
C TYR A 409 25.54 13.66 3.05
N PRO A 410 25.35 14.09 4.30
CA PRO A 410 24.70 15.36 4.60
C PRO A 410 25.45 16.53 3.96
N SER A 411 24.76 17.36 3.16
CA SER A 411 25.38 18.52 2.50
C SER A 411 26.05 19.49 3.48
N ALA A 412 25.53 19.61 4.69
CA ALA A 412 26.12 20.41 5.77
C ALA A 412 27.53 19.94 6.19
N MET A 413 27.83 18.64 6.05
CA MET A 413 29.17 18.11 6.36
C MET A 413 30.19 18.47 5.28
N PHE A 414 29.78 18.60 4.01
CA PHE A 414 30.66 19.15 2.96
C PHE A 414 30.94 20.63 3.19
N GLU A 415 29.94 21.41 3.60
CA GLU A 415 30.14 22.82 3.98
C GLU A 415 31.10 22.94 5.19
N TYR A 416 30.93 22.09 6.20
CA TYR A 416 31.81 22.07 7.38
C TYR A 416 33.25 21.66 7.02
N ALA A 417 33.42 20.62 6.19
CA ALA A 417 34.73 20.20 5.67
C ALA A 417 35.38 21.28 4.78
N SER A 418 34.60 22.03 4.02
CA SER A 418 35.11 23.16 3.22
C SER A 418 35.52 24.36 4.07
N ARG A 419 34.88 24.57 5.23
CA ARG A 419 35.24 25.59 6.21
C ARG A 419 36.42 25.20 7.12
N LEU A 420 36.70 23.90 7.23
CA LEU A 420 37.82 23.35 8.00
C LEU A 420 39.10 23.15 7.18
N ARG A 421 39.12 23.53 5.89
CA ARG A 421 40.37 23.65 5.13
C ARG A 421 41.17 24.86 5.66
N ILE A 422 41.99 24.58 6.67
CA ILE A 422 43.35 25.16 6.83
C ILE A 422 44.25 24.49 5.80
#